data_AF-A0A3N5V215-F1
#
_entry.id   AF-A0A3N5V215-F1
#
_cell.length_a   1.000
_cell.length_b   1.000
_cell.length_c   1.000
_cell.angle_alpha   90.00
_cell.angle_beta   90.00
_cell.angle_gamma   90.00
#
_symmetry.space_group_name_H-M   'P 1'
#
loop_
_entity.id
_entity.type
_entity.pdbx_description
1 polymer ?
#
loop_
_entity_poly.entity_id
_entity_poly.type
_entity_poly.pdbx_seq_one_letter_code
_entity_poly.pdbx_strand_id
1 'polypeptide(L)'
;MSLQIYISTIRKFILFSKRYPIPAIAIIGLIVGTVVHYIFNYEETGHWIWFITLVIGGAPIVFETIKEMLHGRFASDIVAMLAISTAIITNEAFPGVIIVIMQSGGKALEDYA
;
A
#
# COMPACT_ATOMS: atom_id res chain seq x y z
N MET A 1 3.90 -10.38 33.40
CA MET A 1 4.45 -11.11 32.24
C MET A 1 3.70 -10.81 30.95
N SER A 2 2.36 -10.86 30.91
CA SER A 2 1.54 -10.61 29.69
C SER A 2 1.60 -9.18 29.14
N LEU A 3 1.69 -8.16 30.01
CA LEU A 3 1.65 -6.74 29.60
C LEU A 3 2.94 -6.28 28.89
N GLN A 4 4.11 -6.79 29.29
CA GLN A 4 5.40 -6.44 28.65
C GLN A 4 5.53 -7.01 27.24
N ILE A 5 4.97 -8.20 27.00
CA ILE A 5 4.92 -8.82 25.67
C ILE A 5 4.13 -7.92 24.71
N TYR A 6 2.94 -7.47 25.12
CA TYR A 6 2.09 -6.59 24.31
C TYR A 6 2.78 -5.27 23.94
N ILE A 7 3.44 -4.63 24.90
CA ILE A 7 4.18 -3.38 24.68
C ILE A 7 5.36 -3.59 23.71
N SER A 8 6.07 -4.73 23.81
CA SER A 8 7.17 -5.05 22.91
C SER A 8 6.72 -5.29 21.46
N THR A 9 5.56 -5.93 21.28
CA THR A 9 4.95 -6.20 19.97
C THR A 9 4.51 -4.90 19.30
N ILE A 10 3.86 -4.00 20.05
CA ILE A 10 3.48 -2.67 19.55
C ILE A 10 4.72 -1.86 19.15
N ARG A 11 5.79 -1.89 19.95
CA ARG A 11 7.01 -1.14 19.65
C ARG A 11 7.70 -1.65 18.39
N LYS A 12 7.74 -2.97 18.17
CA LYS A 12 8.24 -3.56 16.91
C LYS A 12 7.37 -3.16 15.72
N PHE A 13 6.05 -3.14 15.87
CA PHE A 13 5.11 -2.73 14.83
C PHE A 13 5.31 -1.26 14.42
N ILE A 14 5.51 -0.37 15.40
CA ILE A 14 5.80 1.06 15.17
C ILE A 14 7.18 1.26 14.50
N LEU A 15 8.20 0.47 14.88
CA LEU A 15 9.52 0.52 14.25
C LEU A 15 9.51 0.00 12.81
N PHE A 16 8.73 -1.04 12.54
CA PHE A 16 8.50 -1.58 11.20
C PHE A 16 7.79 -0.55 10.29
N SER A 17 6.75 0.10 10.82
CA SER A 17 6.01 1.17 10.13
C SER A 17 6.90 2.38 9.79
N LYS A 18 7.90 2.71 10.63
CA LYS A 18 8.90 3.74 10.31
C LYS A 18 9.89 3.35 9.21
N ARG A 19 10.11 2.05 8.99
CA ARG A 19 11.04 1.53 7.98
C ARG A 19 10.37 1.30 6.62
N TYR A 20 9.06 1.00 6.62
CA TYR A 20 8.23 0.80 5.43
C TYR A 20 6.98 1.70 5.49
N PRO A 21 7.08 2.97 5.07
CA PRO A 21 5.98 3.92 5.19
C PRO A 21 4.81 3.63 4.22
N ILE A 22 5.09 3.02 3.06
CA ILE A 22 4.11 2.77 2.00
C ILE A 22 2.91 1.92 2.47
N PRO A 23 3.09 0.71 3.06
CA PRO A 23 1.95 -0.11 3.48
C PRO A 23 1.12 0.57 4.56
N ALA A 24 1.77 1.27 5.50
CA ALA A 24 1.06 2.00 6.56
C ALA A 24 0.21 3.15 5.99
N ILE A 25 0.77 3.95 5.09
CA ILE A 25 0.03 5.02 4.39
C ILE A 25 -1.13 4.43 3.59
N ALA A 26 -0.91 3.32 2.88
CA ALA A 26 -1.95 2.69 2.07
C ALA A 26 -3.10 2.15 2.92
N ILE A 27 -2.81 1.52 4.07
CA ILE A 27 -3.82 1.07 5.03
C ILE A 27 -4.61 2.26 5.59
N ILE A 28 -3.93 3.34 6.00
CA ILE A 28 -4.59 4.54 6.52
C ILE A 28 -5.49 5.15 5.44
N GLY A 29 -4.98 5.33 4.22
CA GLY A 29 -5.74 5.87 3.10
C GLY A 29 -6.95 5.00 2.74
N LEU A 30 -6.81 3.67 2.78
CA LEU A 30 -7.92 2.74 2.56
C LEU A 30 -9.02 2.93 3.62
N ILE A 31 -8.65 2.95 4.90
CA ILE A 31 -9.59 3.11 6.02
C ILE A 31 -10.27 4.48 5.95
N VAL A 32 -9.49 5.56 5.81
CA VAL A 32 -10.02 6.93 5.75
C VAL A 32 -10.95 7.10 4.56
N GLY A 33 -10.55 6.65 3.37
CA GLY A 33 -11.41 6.72 2.18
C GLY A 33 -12.70 5.91 2.34
N THR A 34 -12.64 4.73 2.95
CA THR A 34 -13.82 3.90 3.23
C THR A 34 -14.77 4.56 4.21
N VAL A 35 -14.24 5.14 5.29
CA VAL A 35 -15.03 5.88 6.27
C VAL A 35 -15.69 7.10 5.64
N VAL A 36 -14.95 7.89 4.86
CA VAL A 36 -15.49 9.07 4.18
C VAL A 36 -16.55 8.70 3.15
N HIS A 37 -16.31 7.66 2.37
CA HIS A 37 -17.23 7.19 1.33
C HIS A 37 -18.53 6.63 1.94
N TYR A 38 -18.45 5.68 2.87
CA TYR A 38 -19.63 4.94 3.35
C TYR A 38 -20.28 5.50 4.63
N ILE A 39 -19.51 6.08 5.55
CA ILE A 39 -20.06 6.57 6.83
C ILE A 39 -20.55 8.01 6.69
N PHE A 40 -19.76 8.85 6.01
CA PHE A 40 -20.10 10.25 5.82
C PHE A 40 -20.88 10.52 4.51
N ASN A 41 -21.09 9.51 3.66
CA ASN A 41 -21.77 9.60 2.36
C ASN A 41 -21.13 10.63 1.40
N TYR A 42 -19.83 10.91 1.55
CA TYR A 42 -19.07 11.75 0.61
C TYR A 42 -18.36 10.84 -0.38
N GLU A 43 -19.13 10.27 -1.32
CA GLU A 43 -18.65 9.25 -2.26
C GLU A 43 -17.43 9.73 -3.06
N GLU A 44 -17.53 10.94 -3.62
CA GLU A 44 -16.47 11.54 -4.45
C GLU A 44 -15.19 11.80 -3.64
N THR A 45 -15.31 12.39 -2.44
CA THR A 45 -14.17 12.66 -1.57
C THR A 45 -13.47 11.37 -1.13
N GLY A 46 -14.25 10.34 -0.76
CA GLY A 46 -13.70 9.03 -0.39
C GLY A 46 -12.95 8.38 -1.56
N HIS A 47 -13.49 8.50 -2.78
CA HIS A 47 -12.83 8.02 -3.98
C HIS A 47 -11.51 8.73 -4.26
N TRP A 48 -11.48 10.07 -4.16
CA TRP A 48 -10.25 10.85 -4.31
C TRP A 48 -9.20 10.50 -3.27
N ILE A 49 -9.59 10.21 -2.03
CA ILE A 49 -8.67 9.74 -0.99
C ILE A 49 -8.01 8.43 -1.40
N TRP A 50 -8.79 7.46 -1.89
CA TRP A 50 -8.23 6.21 -2.41
C TRP A 50 -7.33 6.46 -3.62
N PHE A 51 -7.73 7.33 -4.55
CA PHE A 51 -6.97 7.59 -5.76
C PHE A 51 -5.61 8.24 -5.46
N ILE A 52 -5.59 9.24 -4.57
CA ILE A 52 -4.35 9.88 -4.11
C ILE A 52 -3.46 8.84 -3.41
N THR A 53 -4.05 7.99 -2.56
CA THR A 53 -3.33 6.91 -1.88
C THR A 53 -2.72 5.92 -2.87
N LEU A 54 -3.47 5.53 -3.89
CA LEU A 54 -3.03 4.64 -4.97
C LEU A 54 -1.87 5.27 -5.74
N VAL A 55 -1.96 6.53 -6.14
CA VAL A 55 -0.89 7.19 -6.90
C VAL A 55 0.37 7.34 -6.05
N ILE A 56 0.24 7.82 -4.81
CA ILE A 56 1.40 8.03 -3.92
C ILE A 56 2.07 6.71 -3.55
N GLY A 57 1.30 5.67 -3.23
CA GLY A 57 1.85 4.38 -2.82
C GLY A 57 2.22 3.46 -3.99
N GLY A 58 1.47 3.52 -5.08
CA GLY A 58 1.62 2.63 -6.24
C GLY A 58 2.60 3.11 -7.29
N ALA A 59 2.71 4.42 -7.55
CA ALA A 59 3.65 4.92 -8.56
C ALA A 59 5.12 4.57 -8.26
N PRO A 60 5.62 4.65 -7.00
CA PRO A 60 6.97 4.19 -6.68
C PRO A 60 7.17 2.70 -6.92
N ILE A 61 6.18 1.86 -6.61
CA ILE A 61 6.23 0.41 -6.83
C ILE A 61 6.34 0.12 -8.33
N VAL A 62 5.48 0.73 -9.14
CA VAL A 62 5.50 0.59 -10.61
C VAL A 62 6.86 1.02 -11.16
N PHE A 63 7.37 2.16 -10.72
CA PHE A 63 8.66 2.68 -11.17
C PHE A 63 9.83 1.75 -10.81
N GLU A 64 9.85 1.22 -9.58
CA GLU A 64 10.87 0.28 -9.13
C GLU A 64 10.83 -1.01 -9.96
N THR A 65 9.65 -1.60 -10.18
CA THR A 65 9.50 -2.81 -11.01
C THR A 65 9.98 -2.56 -12.45
N ILE A 66 9.60 -1.44 -13.06
CA ILE A 66 10.08 -1.08 -14.41
C ILE A 66 11.60 -0.95 -14.43
N LYS A 67 12.18 -0.26 -13.44
CA LYS A 67 13.63 -0.10 -13.33
C LYS A 67 14.32 -1.46 -13.22
N GLU A 68 13.84 -2.38 -12.41
CA GLU A 68 14.44 -3.71 -12.27
C GLU A 68 14.38 -4.53 -13.55
N MET A 69 13.23 -4.48 -14.25
CA MET A 69 13.05 -5.12 -15.55
C MET A 69 14.07 -4.62 -16.58
N LEU A 70 14.31 -3.30 -16.64
CA LEU A 70 15.29 -2.70 -17.53
C LEU A 70 16.74 -3.14 -17.23
N HIS A 71 17.02 -3.56 -16.00
CA HIS A 71 18.32 -4.13 -15.61
C HIS A 71 18.40 -5.65 -15.82
N GLY A 72 17.42 -6.26 -16.50
CA GLY A 72 17.37 -7.70 -16.75
C GLY A 72 16.99 -8.54 -15.54
N ARG A 73 16.57 -7.91 -14.43
CA ARG A 73 15.97 -8.60 -13.28
C ARG A 73 14.46 -8.60 -13.47
N PHE A 74 13.93 -9.71 -13.97
CA PHE A 74 12.49 -9.91 -13.97
C PHE A 74 12.02 -10.06 -12.52
N ALA A 75 11.52 -8.97 -11.95
CA ALA A 75 10.91 -8.99 -10.63
C ALA A 75 9.70 -9.93 -10.64
N SER A 76 9.43 -10.59 -9.51
CA SER A 76 8.23 -11.44 -9.32
C SER A 76 6.91 -10.67 -9.47
N ASP A 77 6.98 -9.34 -9.52
CA ASP A 77 5.85 -8.47 -9.20
C ASP A 77 5.29 -7.71 -10.42
N ILE A 78 5.56 -8.20 -11.64
CA ILE A 78 5.03 -7.62 -12.89
C ILE A 78 3.50 -7.56 -12.86
N VAL A 79 2.85 -8.59 -12.30
CA VAL A 79 1.39 -8.63 -12.14
C VAL A 79 0.91 -7.48 -11.25
N ALA A 80 1.60 -7.18 -10.15
CA ALA A 80 1.25 -6.05 -9.29
C ALA A 80 1.45 -4.71 -10.00
N MET A 81 2.55 -4.54 -10.74
CA MET A 81 2.80 -3.34 -11.52
C MET A 81 1.71 -3.09 -12.58
N LEU A 82 1.30 -4.12 -13.32
CA LEU A 82 0.23 -4.04 -14.31
C LEU A 82 -1.12 -3.74 -13.65
N ALA A 83 -1.43 -4.38 -12.53
CA ALA A 83 -2.69 -4.19 -11.82
C ALA A 83 -2.80 -2.76 -11.24
N ILE A 84 -1.73 -2.23 -10.65
CA ILE A 84 -1.67 -0.83 -10.17
C ILE A 84 -1.82 0.14 -11.34
N SER A 85 -1.08 -0.08 -12.44
CA SER A 85 -1.14 0.79 -13.62
C SER A 85 -2.55 0.81 -14.23
N THR A 86 -3.18 -0.36 -14.33
CA THR A 86 -4.55 -0.51 -14.82
C THR A 86 -5.52 0.22 -13.90
N ALA A 87 -5.42 0.01 -12.58
CA ALA A 87 -6.27 0.68 -11.61
C ALA A 87 -6.18 2.21 -11.67
N ILE A 88 -4.99 2.76 -11.91
CA ILE A 88 -4.80 4.21 -12.11
C ILE A 88 -5.50 4.68 -13.40
N ILE A 89 -5.33 3.95 -14.51
CA ILE A 89 -5.89 4.30 -15.82
C ILE A 89 -7.42 4.19 -15.82
N THR A 90 -7.97 3.14 -15.22
CA THR A 90 -9.41 2.89 -15.15
C THR A 90 -10.10 3.63 -14.01
N ASN A 91 -9.33 4.38 -13.21
CA ASN A 91 -9.81 5.06 -12.01
C ASN A 91 -10.43 4.09 -10.97
N GLU A 92 -9.97 2.84 -10.93
CA GLU A 92 -10.39 1.82 -9.97
C GLU A 92 -9.53 1.90 -8.70
N ALA A 93 -9.70 3.00 -7.96
CA ALA A 93 -8.82 3.39 -6.87
C ALA A 93 -8.79 2.39 -5.70
N PHE A 94 -9.96 1.92 -5.26
CA PHE A 94 -10.09 1.01 -4.12
C PHE A 94 -9.31 -0.31 -4.29
N PRO A 95 -9.53 -1.11 -5.36
CA PRO A 95 -8.75 -2.32 -5.58
C PRO A 95 -7.27 -2.02 -5.83
N GLY A 96 -6.96 -0.88 -6.46
CA GLY A 96 -5.58 -0.41 -6.60
C GLY A 96 -4.85 -0.25 -5.26
N VAL A 97 -5.47 0.42 -4.28
CA VAL A 97 -4.89 0.59 -2.94
C VAL A 97 -4.66 -0.75 -2.25
N ILE A 98 -5.56 -1.73 -2.43
CA ILE A 98 -5.38 -3.08 -1.88
C ILE A 98 -4.12 -3.74 -2.46
N ILE A 99 -3.90 -3.63 -3.77
CA ILE A 99 -2.70 -4.18 -4.42
C ILE A 99 -1.43 -3.51 -3.89
N VAL A 100 -1.46 -2.18 -3.66
CA VAL A 100 -0.34 -1.46 -3.04
C VAL A 100 -0.02 -2.01 -1.65
N ILE A 101 -1.05 -2.28 -0.83
CA ILE A 101 -0.86 -2.90 0.50
C ILE A 101 -0.26 -4.30 0.36
N MET A 102 -0.81 -5.12 -0.52
CA MET A 102 -0.35 -6.50 -0.74
C MET A 102 1.12 -6.53 -1.15
N GLN A 103 1.49 -5.71 -2.13
CA GLN A 103 2.83 -5.70 -2.70
C GLN A 103 3.86 -5.11 -1.74
N SER A 104 3.55 -3.97 -1.13
CA SER A 104 4.47 -3.32 -0.20
C SER A 104 4.55 -4.04 1.14
N GLY A 105 3.49 -4.72 1.56
CA GLY A 105 3.47 -5.60 2.72
C GLY A 105 4.32 -6.86 2.52
N GLY A 106 4.23 -7.49 1.35
CA GLY A 106 5.07 -8.63 0.98
C GLY A 106 6.56 -8.31 1.07
N LYS A 107 7.01 -7.26 0.38
CA LYS A 107 8.40 -6.77 0.44
C LYS A 107 8.86 -6.47 1.86
N ALA A 108 8.02 -5.81 2.66
CA ALA A 108 8.38 -5.46 4.03
C ALA A 108 8.53 -6.70 4.93
N LEU A 109 7.74 -7.76 4.70
CA LEU A 109 7.85 -9.02 5.42
C LEU A 109 9.08 -9.83 4.98
N GLU A 110 9.40 -9.83 3.68
CA GLU A 110 10.62 -10.45 3.14
C GLU A 110 11.88 -9.83 3.73
N ASP A 111 11.94 -8.50 3.84
CA ASP A 111 13.08 -7.81 4.45
C ASP A 111 13.23 -8.02 5.97
N TYR A 112 12.19 -8.53 6.64
CA TYR A 112 12.22 -8.85 8.07
C TYR A 112 12.64 -10.30 8.33
N ALA A 113 12.51 -11.19 7.35
CA ALA A 113 12.88 -12.61 7.43
C ALA A 113 14.38 -12.82 7.19
#